data_AF-A0AA38F4U9-F1
#
_entry.id   AF-A0AA38F4U9-F1
#
_cell.length_a   1.000
_cell.length_b   1.000
_cell.length_c   1.000
_cell.angle_alpha   90.00
_cell.angle_beta   90.00
_cell.angle_gamma   90.00
#
_symmetry.space_group_name_H-M   'P 1'
#
loop_
_entity.id
_entity.type
_entity.pdbx_description
1 polymer ?
#
loop_
_entity_poly.entity_id
_entity_poly.type
_entity_poly.pdbx_seq_one_letter_code
_entity_poly.pdbx_strand_id
1 'polypeptide(L)'
;MASPSETNIITLFLVLLTTASGTEAYYSPKLLNQIQKINEAGPYLGLVVPNKFEMDPLLQSSVFIADEDIPFTDLSGRRFRIGTVMDHRVIVVMTGLGMINAAVTTQLLLGFFHIYGVIHYGTAGSAKQGLHIGDVTVARQWAHTGLWNWQKYGRGENDELSWEESGDYTREIGYLKFNNYSTPPGENIDNLLNNLWYQPDEIFPVNGAPDVCEHVFWIPASESYYQLAEKITITLDLGQKSTRDL
;
A
#
# COMPACT_ATOMS: atom_id res chain seq x y z
N MET A 1 -54.37 8.73 -24.99
CA MET A 1 -54.95 7.83 -23.97
C MET A 1 -54.56 6.43 -24.37
N ALA A 2 -53.65 5.79 -23.62
CA ALA A 2 -53.27 4.40 -23.87
C ALA A 2 -54.50 3.50 -23.63
N SER A 3 -54.62 2.42 -24.39
CA SER A 3 -55.74 1.49 -24.26
C SER A 3 -55.69 0.76 -22.90
N PRO A 4 -56.84 0.28 -22.37
CA PRO A 4 -56.86 -0.42 -21.08
C PRO A 4 -55.94 -1.66 -21.02
N SER A 5 -55.67 -2.30 -22.17
CA SER A 5 -54.75 -3.43 -22.28
C SER A 5 -53.27 -3.00 -22.18
N GLU A 6 -52.89 -1.87 -22.77
CA GLU A 6 -51.53 -1.34 -22.70
C GLU A 6 -51.20 -0.88 -21.27
N THR A 7 -52.16 -0.27 -20.59
CA THR A 7 -51.99 0.19 -19.20
C THR A 7 -51.77 -0.98 -18.25
N ASN A 8 -52.48 -2.10 -18.44
CA ASN A 8 -52.30 -3.30 -17.63
C ASN A 8 -50.97 -4.00 -17.90
N ILE A 9 -50.50 -4.03 -19.15
CA ILE A 9 -49.19 -4.60 -19.51
C ILE A 9 -48.06 -3.76 -18.94
N ILE A 10 -48.15 -2.43 -19.03
CA ILE A 10 -47.15 -1.50 -18.46
C ILE A 10 -47.10 -1.63 -16.94
N THR A 11 -48.26 -1.73 -16.28
CA THR A 11 -48.33 -1.90 -14.82
C THR A 11 -47.76 -3.25 -14.39
N LEU A 12 -48.06 -4.32 -15.13
CA LEU A 12 -47.50 -5.65 -14.86
C LEU A 12 -45.97 -5.67 -15.07
N PHE A 13 -45.46 -4.98 -16.10
CA PHE A 13 -44.03 -4.83 -16.34
C PHE A 13 -43.32 -4.03 -15.23
N LEU A 14 -43.94 -2.95 -14.75
CA LEU A 14 -43.43 -2.16 -13.63
C LEU A 14 -43.41 -2.96 -12.33
N VAL A 15 -44.46 -3.74 -12.05
CA VAL A 15 -44.51 -4.63 -10.88
C VAL A 15 -43.47 -5.75 -11.00
N LEU A 16 -43.26 -6.35 -12.18
CA LEU A 16 -42.20 -7.34 -12.41
C LEU A 16 -40.79 -6.74 -12.28
N LEU A 17 -40.57 -5.49 -12.70
CA LEU A 17 -39.30 -4.79 -12.51
C LEU A 17 -39.01 -4.53 -11.02
N THR A 18 -40.05 -4.25 -10.22
CA THR A 18 -39.89 -4.09 -8.76
C THR A 18 -39.64 -5.40 -8.02
N THR A 19 -40.08 -6.54 -8.56
CA THR A 19 -39.88 -7.87 -7.93
C THR A 19 -38.63 -8.60 -8.43
N ALA A 20 -37.97 -8.12 -9.49
CA ALA A 20 -36.80 -8.77 -10.10
C ALA A 20 -35.44 -8.14 -9.75
N SER A 21 -35.37 -7.17 -8.84
CA SER A 21 -34.11 -6.52 -8.44
C SER A 21 -33.64 -6.98 -7.06
N GLY A 22 -33.57 -8.29 -6.86
CA GLY A 22 -32.62 -8.87 -5.92
C GLY A 22 -31.22 -8.79 -6.52
N THR A 23 -30.62 -7.60 -6.59
CA THR A 23 -29.20 -7.51 -6.92
C THR A 23 -28.44 -8.20 -5.80
N GLU A 24 -27.84 -9.36 -6.09
CA GLU A 24 -26.81 -9.94 -5.24
C GLU A 24 -25.59 -9.01 -5.29
N ALA A 25 -25.67 -7.91 -4.56
CA ALA A 25 -24.52 -7.05 -4.33
C ALA A 25 -23.53 -7.85 -3.49
N TYR A 26 -22.26 -7.89 -3.92
CA TYR A 26 -21.18 -8.55 -3.18
C TYR A 26 -21.11 -8.08 -1.72
N TYR A 27 -21.48 -6.82 -1.46
CA TYR A 27 -21.66 -6.25 -0.13
C TYR A 27 -23.13 -6.04 0.21
N SER A 28 -23.49 -6.35 1.47
CA SER A 28 -24.86 -6.17 1.95
C SER A 28 -25.30 -4.70 1.90
N PRO A 29 -26.59 -4.40 1.63
CA PRO A 29 -27.13 -3.04 1.69
C PRO A 29 -26.89 -2.35 3.03
N LYS A 30 -26.91 -3.12 4.13
CA LYS A 30 -26.61 -2.61 5.47
C LYS A 30 -25.19 -2.05 5.58
N LEU A 31 -24.21 -2.78 5.04
CA LEU A 31 -22.81 -2.36 5.03
C LEU A 31 -22.63 -1.11 4.16
N LEU A 32 -23.22 -1.09 2.96
CA LEU A 32 -23.14 0.06 2.05
C LEU A 32 -23.77 1.31 2.68
N ASN A 33 -24.92 1.19 3.34
CA ASN A 33 -25.55 2.30 4.06
C ASN A 33 -24.69 2.80 5.24
N GLN A 34 -24.01 1.90 5.95
CA GLN A 34 -23.07 2.29 7.01
C GLN A 34 -21.87 3.06 6.43
N ILE A 35 -21.31 2.59 5.32
CA ILE A 35 -20.21 3.28 4.61
C ILE A 35 -20.67 4.66 4.10
N GLN A 36 -21.89 4.76 3.57
CA GLN A 36 -22.45 6.03 3.14
C GLN A 36 -22.52 7.04 4.29
N LYS A 37 -23.04 6.62 5.46
CA LYS A 37 -23.10 7.47 6.66
C LYS A 37 -21.72 7.94 7.13
N ILE A 38 -20.73 7.05 7.08
CA ILE A 38 -19.33 7.41 7.37
C ILE A 38 -18.88 8.49 6.39
N ASN A 39 -19.11 8.31 5.09
CA ASN A 39 -18.69 9.25 4.06
C ASN A 39 -19.37 10.63 4.11
N GLU A 40 -20.61 10.70 4.61
CA GLU A 40 -21.33 11.95 4.86
C GLU A 40 -20.65 12.82 5.94
N ALA A 41 -19.94 12.21 6.90
CA ALA A 41 -19.18 12.90 7.94
C ALA A 41 -17.73 13.24 7.56
N GLY A 42 -17.24 12.70 6.43
CA GLY A 42 -15.87 12.88 5.94
C GLY A 42 -15.53 14.30 5.47
N PRO A 43 -14.32 14.53 4.95
CA PRO A 43 -13.32 13.51 4.58
C PRO A 43 -12.44 13.07 5.76
N TYR A 44 -11.76 11.94 5.59
CA TYR A 44 -10.90 11.31 6.61
C TYR A 44 -9.43 11.20 6.17
N LEU A 45 -8.52 11.19 7.14
CA LEU A 45 -7.15 10.72 6.95
C LEU A 45 -7.11 9.21 7.14
N GLY A 46 -6.57 8.49 6.15
CA GLY A 46 -6.33 7.05 6.25
C GLY A 46 -5.05 6.75 7.03
N LEU A 47 -5.15 6.00 8.12
CA LEU A 47 -3.99 5.47 8.85
C LEU A 47 -3.87 3.97 8.57
N VAL A 48 -2.87 3.60 7.78
CA VAL A 48 -2.64 2.24 7.30
C VAL A 48 -1.47 1.63 8.07
N VAL A 49 -1.72 0.55 8.80
CA VAL A 49 -0.78 0.01 9.79
C VAL A 49 -0.59 -1.50 9.57
N PRO A 50 0.63 -2.06 9.60
CA PRO A 50 0.82 -3.43 9.17
C PRO A 50 0.37 -4.48 10.18
N ASN A 51 0.49 -4.20 11.48
CA ASN A 51 0.17 -5.18 12.51
C ASN A 51 -0.38 -4.55 13.80
N LYS A 52 -0.85 -5.39 14.73
CA LYS A 52 -1.45 -4.96 15.99
C LYS A 52 -0.45 -4.26 16.93
N PHE A 53 0.81 -4.69 16.97
CA PHE A 53 1.80 -4.09 17.87
C PHE A 53 2.05 -2.60 17.56
N GLU A 54 1.88 -2.21 16.30
CA GLU A 54 2.05 -0.83 15.85
C GLU A 54 0.74 -0.05 15.84
N MET A 55 -0.39 -0.73 15.68
CA MET A 55 -1.71 -0.12 15.67
C MET A 55 -2.25 0.13 17.08
N ASP A 56 -2.14 -0.86 17.97
CA ASP A 56 -2.77 -0.85 19.29
C ASP A 56 -2.27 0.31 20.19
N PRO A 57 -0.99 0.73 20.18
CA PRO A 57 -0.55 1.89 20.95
C PRO A 57 -1.31 3.18 20.60
N LEU A 58 -1.62 3.41 19.31
CA LEU A 58 -2.45 4.54 18.90
C LEU A 58 -3.87 4.37 19.42
N LEU A 59 -4.48 3.20 19.22
CA LEU A 59 -5.87 2.95 19.62
C LEU A 59 -6.10 2.99 21.14
N GLN A 60 -5.07 2.71 21.93
CA GLN A 60 -5.11 2.75 23.40
C GLN A 60 -4.67 4.09 23.96
N SER A 61 -4.12 4.98 23.14
CA SER A 61 -3.73 6.32 23.55
C SER A 61 -4.95 7.18 23.84
N SER A 62 -4.78 8.19 24.69
CA SER A 62 -5.83 9.18 24.95
C SER A 62 -6.10 10.12 23.78
N VAL A 63 -5.25 10.11 22.74
CA VAL A 63 -5.41 11.01 21.58
C VAL A 63 -6.33 10.42 20.51
N PHE A 64 -6.54 9.10 20.49
CA PHE A 64 -7.50 8.46 19.60
C PHE A 64 -8.86 8.35 20.30
N ILE A 65 -9.89 8.91 19.68
CA ILE A 65 -11.27 8.85 20.16
C ILE A 65 -12.09 8.15 19.08
N ALA A 66 -12.61 6.96 19.40
CA ALA A 66 -13.48 6.22 18.49
C ALA A 66 -14.80 6.98 18.28
N ASP A 67 -15.36 6.88 17.08
CA ASP A 67 -16.68 7.43 16.79
C ASP A 67 -17.74 6.77 17.69
N GLU A 68 -18.64 7.59 18.26
CA GLU A 68 -19.63 7.12 19.25
C GLU A 68 -20.71 6.24 18.62
N ASP A 69 -21.12 6.56 17.39
CA ASP A 69 -22.21 5.87 16.70
C ASP A 69 -21.70 4.69 15.87
N ILE A 70 -20.59 4.88 15.16
CA ILE A 70 -20.02 3.92 14.21
C ILE A 70 -18.51 3.74 14.47
N PRO A 71 -18.09 3.10 15.59
CA PRO A 71 -16.68 2.99 15.97
C PRO A 71 -15.84 2.18 14.96
N PHE A 72 -16.47 1.31 14.17
CA PHE A 72 -15.82 0.60 13.09
C PHE A 72 -16.80 0.06 12.06
N THR A 73 -16.28 -0.30 10.89
CA THR A 73 -16.96 -1.15 9.91
C THR A 73 -16.01 -2.25 9.42
N ASP A 74 -16.55 -3.46 9.22
CA ASP A 74 -15.78 -4.61 8.74
C ASP A 74 -16.06 -4.81 7.25
N LEU A 75 -15.00 -4.81 6.43
CA LEU A 75 -15.07 -4.91 4.98
C LEU A 75 -13.98 -5.88 4.49
N SER A 76 -14.39 -6.93 3.78
CA SER A 76 -13.47 -7.92 3.16
C SER A 76 -12.39 -8.44 4.11
N GLY A 77 -12.82 -8.83 5.32
CA GLY A 77 -11.96 -9.39 6.37
C GLY A 77 -11.12 -8.37 7.15
N ARG A 78 -11.34 -7.06 6.94
CA ARG A 78 -10.57 -5.98 7.57
C ARG A 78 -11.49 -5.07 8.37
N ARG A 79 -11.01 -4.63 9.54
CA ARG A 79 -11.71 -3.67 10.39
C ARG A 79 -11.19 -2.27 10.16
N PHE A 80 -12.06 -1.41 9.63
CA PHE A 80 -11.84 0.03 9.46
C PHE A 80 -12.40 0.74 10.69
N ARG A 81 -11.51 1.25 11.55
CA ARG A 81 -11.88 1.91 12.80
C ARG A 81 -12.07 3.39 12.53
N ILE A 82 -13.25 3.91 12.86
CA ILE A 82 -13.62 5.30 12.61
C ILE A 82 -13.44 6.07 13.90
N GLY A 83 -12.86 7.25 13.81
CA GLY A 83 -12.68 8.10 14.96
C GLY A 83 -11.95 9.39 14.64
N THR A 84 -11.34 9.96 15.65
CA THR A 84 -10.53 11.17 15.57
C THR A 84 -9.18 10.95 16.24
N VAL A 85 -8.15 11.60 15.73
CA VAL A 85 -6.88 11.82 16.42
C VAL A 85 -6.72 13.32 16.56
N MET A 86 -6.73 13.81 17.81
CA MET A 86 -6.91 15.24 18.07
C MET A 86 -8.18 15.75 17.34
N ASP A 87 -8.08 16.83 16.56
CA ASP A 87 -9.22 17.41 15.83
C ASP A 87 -9.39 16.84 14.41
N HIS A 88 -8.61 15.82 14.02
CA HIS A 88 -8.64 15.24 12.69
C HIS A 88 -9.41 13.93 12.66
N ARG A 89 -10.39 13.82 11.76
CA ARG A 89 -11.09 12.57 11.48
C ARG A 89 -10.14 11.57 10.82
N VAL A 90 -10.08 10.36 11.37
CA VAL A 90 -9.21 9.29 10.88
C VAL A 90 -9.99 7.99 10.64
N ILE A 91 -9.49 7.20 9.70
CA ILE A 91 -9.86 5.78 9.57
C ILE A 91 -8.60 4.95 9.74
N VAL A 92 -8.54 4.13 10.79
CA VAL A 92 -7.39 3.26 11.09
C VAL A 92 -7.69 1.83 10.63
N VAL A 93 -6.82 1.29 9.78
CA VAL A 93 -6.98 -0.07 9.25
C VAL A 93 -5.65 -0.83 9.29
N MET A 94 -5.74 -2.10 9.70
CA MET A 94 -4.60 -3.00 9.70
C MET A 94 -4.48 -3.71 8.35
N THR A 95 -3.30 -3.70 7.72
CA THR A 95 -3.08 -4.36 6.43
C THR A 95 -2.76 -5.84 6.56
N GLY A 96 -2.03 -6.23 7.61
CA GLY A 96 -1.25 -7.47 7.61
C GLY A 96 0.10 -7.28 6.89
N LEU A 97 0.90 -8.35 6.85
CA LEU A 97 2.23 -8.31 6.26
C LEU A 97 2.19 -8.50 4.73
N GLY A 98 3.11 -7.84 4.03
CA GLY A 98 3.33 -7.99 2.59
C GLY A 98 2.64 -6.93 1.72
N MET A 99 3.24 -6.64 0.57
CA MET A 99 2.80 -5.59 -0.36
C MET A 99 1.38 -5.81 -0.88
N ILE A 100 1.01 -7.05 -1.22
CA ILE A 100 -0.34 -7.37 -1.72
C ILE A 100 -1.40 -6.98 -0.69
N ASN A 101 -1.14 -7.28 0.58
CA ASN A 101 -2.04 -6.93 1.67
C ASN A 101 -2.14 -5.42 1.87
N ALA A 102 -1.02 -4.69 1.81
CA ALA A 102 -1.00 -3.24 1.88
C ALA A 102 -1.76 -2.59 0.71
N ALA A 103 -1.54 -3.08 -0.52
CA ALA A 103 -2.19 -2.60 -1.74
C ALA A 103 -3.71 -2.82 -1.69
N VAL A 104 -4.16 -4.05 -1.41
CA VAL A 104 -5.60 -4.37 -1.31
C VAL A 104 -6.28 -3.56 -0.20
N THR A 105 -5.65 -3.45 0.97
CA THR A 105 -6.21 -2.68 2.09
C THR A 105 -6.34 -1.20 1.74
N THR A 106 -5.31 -0.62 1.14
CA THR A 106 -5.30 0.80 0.75
C THR A 106 -6.30 1.05 -0.38
N GLN A 107 -6.42 0.13 -1.34
CA GLN A 107 -7.41 0.24 -2.41
C GLN A 107 -8.85 0.15 -1.87
N LEU A 108 -9.12 -0.72 -0.90
CA LEU A 108 -10.41 -0.78 -0.22
C LEU A 108 -10.69 0.50 0.57
N LEU A 109 -9.68 1.04 1.25
CA LEU A 109 -9.78 2.31 1.99
C LEU A 109 -10.17 3.47 1.04
N LEU A 110 -9.44 3.62 -0.06
CA LEU A 110 -9.67 4.68 -1.05
C LEU A 110 -10.96 4.48 -1.86
N GLY A 111 -11.34 3.23 -2.13
CA GLY A 111 -12.50 2.90 -2.96
C GLY A 111 -13.84 3.03 -2.24
N PHE A 112 -13.87 2.84 -0.92
CA PHE A 112 -15.11 2.86 -0.14
C PHE A 112 -15.27 4.11 0.73
N PHE A 113 -14.19 4.82 1.08
CA PHE A 113 -14.27 5.94 2.00
C PHE A 113 -13.84 7.26 1.36
N HIS A 114 -14.39 8.37 1.83
CA HIS A 114 -13.95 9.73 1.45
C HIS A 114 -12.63 10.07 2.14
N ILE A 115 -11.52 9.67 1.51
CA ILE A 115 -10.16 9.84 2.04
C ILE A 115 -9.47 11.03 1.36
N TYR A 116 -8.92 11.96 2.15
CA TYR A 116 -8.12 13.08 1.60
C TYR A 116 -6.62 12.81 1.58
N GLY A 117 -6.17 11.76 2.26
CA GLY A 117 -4.78 11.35 2.28
C GLY A 117 -4.54 10.08 3.08
N VAL A 118 -3.38 9.46 2.90
CA VAL A 118 -3.01 8.20 3.55
C VAL A 118 -1.64 8.34 4.18
N ILE A 119 -1.52 7.93 5.44
CA ILE A 119 -0.26 7.74 6.14
C ILE A 119 -0.11 6.25 6.41
N HIS A 120 0.95 5.66 5.86
CA HIS A 120 1.41 4.34 6.25
C HIS A 120 2.54 4.50 7.27
N TYR A 121 2.42 3.87 8.43
CA TYR A 121 3.49 3.87 9.43
C TYR A 121 3.71 2.48 10.01
N GLY A 122 4.93 2.26 10.49
CA GLY A 122 5.32 1.02 11.13
C GLY A 122 6.80 0.99 11.50
N THR A 123 7.26 -0.15 12.00
CA THR A 123 8.67 -0.37 12.32
C THR A 123 9.46 -0.83 11.09
N ALA A 124 10.73 -0.44 11.02
CA ALA A 124 11.61 -0.82 9.92
C ALA A 124 13.04 -1.09 10.42
N GLY A 125 13.75 -1.97 9.70
CA GLY A 125 15.20 -2.11 9.85
C GLY A 125 15.93 -1.00 9.08
N SER A 126 17.14 -0.65 9.52
CA SER A 126 17.99 0.32 8.83
C SER A 126 19.22 -0.37 8.22
N ALA A 127 19.49 -0.06 6.95
CA ALA A 127 20.77 -0.34 6.30
C ALA A 127 21.70 0.90 6.30
N LYS A 128 21.21 2.06 6.76
CA LYS A 128 21.97 3.31 6.79
C LYS A 128 22.84 3.37 8.04
N GLN A 129 24.14 3.49 7.85
CA GLN A 129 25.08 3.80 8.94
C GLN A 129 24.70 5.16 9.54
N GLY A 130 24.50 5.20 10.86
CA GLY A 130 24.16 6.42 11.61
C GLY A 130 22.68 6.57 12.00
N LEU A 131 21.79 5.66 11.58
CA LEU A 131 20.47 5.53 12.21
C LEU A 131 20.54 4.54 13.37
N HIS A 132 19.91 4.89 14.48
CA HIS A 132 19.87 4.11 15.71
C HIS A 132 18.48 3.53 15.97
N ILE A 133 18.42 2.53 16.85
CA ILE A 133 17.14 1.99 17.32
C ILE A 133 16.36 3.12 18.01
N GLY A 134 15.11 3.30 17.60
CA GLY A 134 14.23 4.36 18.10
C GLY A 134 14.17 5.61 17.22
N ASP A 135 15.04 5.72 16.21
CA ASP A 135 14.95 6.81 15.24
C ASP A 135 13.67 6.69 14.42
N VAL A 136 12.93 7.80 14.33
CA VAL A 136 11.76 7.91 13.46
C VAL A 136 12.20 8.55 12.15
N THR A 137 11.95 7.87 11.04
CA THR A 137 12.33 8.35 9.71
C THR A 137 11.12 8.44 8.80
N VAL A 138 11.14 9.44 7.91
CA VAL A 138 10.15 9.59 6.85
C VAL A 138 10.88 9.37 5.52
N ALA A 139 10.44 8.35 4.79
CA ALA A 139 11.04 8.02 3.51
C ALA A 139 10.70 9.08 2.47
N ARG A 140 11.71 9.59 1.77
CA ARG A 140 11.52 10.46 0.59
C ARG A 140 11.11 9.65 -0.64
N GLN A 141 11.66 8.45 -0.74
CA GLN A 141 11.46 7.53 -1.87
C GLN A 141 11.52 6.09 -1.32
N TRP A 142 10.96 5.16 -2.07
CA TRP A 142 10.95 3.74 -1.76
C TRP A 142 11.10 2.93 -3.06
N ALA A 143 11.46 1.67 -2.95
CA ALA A 143 11.70 0.79 -4.09
C ALA A 143 11.31 -0.64 -3.71
N HIS A 144 10.83 -1.44 -4.66
CA HIS A 144 10.75 -2.89 -4.46
C HIS A 144 11.96 -3.57 -5.09
N THR A 145 12.50 -4.53 -4.36
CA THR A 145 13.68 -5.31 -4.78
C THR A 145 13.32 -6.77 -5.03
N GLY A 146 12.06 -7.04 -5.41
CA GLY A 146 11.50 -8.39 -5.47
C GLY A 146 11.58 -9.07 -6.84
N LEU A 147 11.80 -8.30 -7.90
CA LEU A 147 11.83 -8.81 -9.27
C LEU A 147 13.27 -9.05 -9.72
N TRP A 148 13.55 -10.29 -10.09
CA TRP A 148 14.88 -10.74 -10.49
C TRP A 148 14.77 -11.68 -11.68
N ASN A 149 15.69 -11.55 -12.62
CA ASN A 149 15.81 -12.42 -13.76
C ASN A 149 17.10 -13.22 -13.71
N TRP A 150 16.93 -14.52 -13.85
CA TRP A 150 17.99 -15.49 -13.78
C TRP A 150 18.61 -15.68 -15.17
N GLN A 151 19.93 -15.50 -15.27
CA GLN A 151 20.62 -15.69 -16.54
C GLN A 151 20.61 -17.17 -16.94
N LYS A 152 20.14 -17.46 -18.15
CA LYS A 152 20.10 -18.83 -18.68
C LYS A 152 21.48 -19.47 -18.64
N TYR A 153 21.54 -20.74 -18.25
CA TYR A 153 22.78 -21.51 -18.22
C TYR A 153 23.50 -21.46 -19.58
N GLY A 154 24.83 -21.33 -19.54
CA GLY A 154 25.67 -21.21 -20.74
C GLY A 154 25.73 -19.79 -21.33
N ARG A 155 24.96 -18.84 -20.82
CA ARG A 155 25.09 -17.41 -21.13
C ARG A 155 25.91 -16.70 -20.05
N GLY A 156 26.84 -15.85 -20.48
CA GLY A 156 27.66 -15.00 -19.65
C GLY A 156 27.02 -13.63 -19.38
N GLU A 157 27.72 -12.81 -18.59
CA GLU A 157 27.25 -11.49 -18.13
C GLU A 157 26.86 -10.54 -19.28
N ASN A 158 27.57 -10.61 -20.41
CA ASN A 158 27.39 -9.73 -21.56
C ASN A 158 26.36 -10.24 -22.57
N ASP A 159 25.82 -11.45 -22.34
CA ASP A 159 24.76 -11.98 -23.18
C ASP A 159 23.41 -11.36 -22.81
N GLU A 160 22.60 -11.12 -23.82
CA GLU A 160 21.26 -10.54 -23.70
C GLU A 160 20.35 -11.36 -22.77
N LEU A 161 19.65 -10.66 -21.89
CA LEU A 161 18.59 -11.19 -21.04
C LEU A 161 17.27 -11.30 -21.81
N SER A 162 16.39 -12.19 -21.35
CA SER A 162 15.06 -12.30 -21.96
C SER A 162 14.32 -10.98 -21.86
N TRP A 163 13.89 -10.36 -22.97
CA TRP A 163 13.17 -9.07 -23.02
C TRP A 163 14.01 -7.83 -22.68
N GLU A 164 15.34 -7.92 -22.73
CA GLU A 164 16.22 -6.76 -22.56
C GLU A 164 16.00 -5.71 -23.65
N GLU A 165 15.81 -6.14 -24.90
CA GLU A 165 15.46 -5.24 -26.02
C GLU A 165 14.14 -4.47 -25.81
N SER A 166 13.22 -4.99 -24.99
CA SER A 166 11.95 -4.34 -24.66
C SER A 166 12.08 -3.26 -23.57
N GLY A 167 13.24 -3.15 -22.92
CA GLY A 167 13.48 -2.22 -21.81
C GLY A 167 13.14 -2.76 -20.42
N ASP A 168 12.74 -4.04 -20.31
CA ASP A 168 12.27 -4.65 -19.05
C ASP A 168 13.40 -4.87 -18.02
N TYR A 169 14.64 -4.56 -18.37
CA TYR A 169 15.83 -4.80 -17.54
C TYR A 169 16.75 -3.61 -17.49
N THR A 170 17.50 -3.52 -16.40
CA THR A 170 18.60 -2.58 -16.25
C THR A 170 19.91 -3.31 -16.04
N ARG A 171 20.97 -2.82 -16.69
CA ARG A 171 22.35 -3.25 -16.44
C ARG A 171 23.08 -2.33 -15.47
N GLU A 172 22.42 -1.30 -14.95
CA GLU A 172 23.01 -0.28 -14.07
C GLU A 172 23.04 -0.70 -12.61
N ILE A 173 22.03 -1.44 -12.15
CA ILE A 173 21.85 -1.83 -10.75
C ILE A 173 21.44 -3.29 -10.61
N GLY A 174 21.76 -3.88 -9.45
CA GLY A 174 21.29 -5.21 -9.06
C GLY A 174 21.86 -6.36 -9.89
N TYR A 175 23.18 -6.38 -10.09
CA TYR A 175 23.90 -7.53 -10.62
C TYR A 175 24.43 -8.41 -9.49
N LEU A 176 24.16 -9.71 -9.54
CA LEU A 176 24.68 -10.71 -8.61
C LEU A 176 25.25 -11.90 -9.37
N LYS A 177 26.56 -12.13 -9.27
CA LYS A 177 27.21 -13.35 -9.73
C LYS A 177 27.38 -14.32 -8.57
N PHE A 178 26.67 -15.45 -8.59
CA PHE A 178 26.72 -16.40 -7.48
C PHE A 178 28.12 -16.94 -7.22
N ASN A 179 28.95 -17.09 -8.26
CA ASN A 179 30.30 -17.62 -8.07
C ASN A 179 31.19 -16.74 -7.18
N ASN A 180 30.88 -15.44 -7.06
CA ASN A 180 31.62 -14.53 -6.18
C ASN A 180 31.43 -14.86 -4.67
N TYR A 181 30.44 -15.70 -4.35
CA TYR A 181 30.10 -16.11 -2.98
C TYR A 181 30.34 -17.61 -2.74
N SER A 182 30.99 -18.30 -3.68
CA SER A 182 31.36 -19.71 -3.53
C SER A 182 32.41 -19.89 -2.41
N THR A 183 32.33 -21.03 -1.72
CA THR A 183 33.34 -21.47 -0.74
C THR A 183 33.97 -22.80 -1.17
N PRO A 184 35.31 -22.87 -1.35
CA PRO A 184 36.30 -21.81 -1.11
C PRO A 184 36.20 -20.65 -2.14
N PRO A 185 36.54 -19.40 -1.75
CA PRO A 185 36.50 -18.28 -2.66
C PRO A 185 37.55 -18.44 -3.78
N GLY A 186 37.18 -18.20 -5.03
CA GLY A 186 38.14 -18.04 -6.12
C GLY A 186 38.55 -19.31 -6.88
N GLU A 187 37.81 -20.43 -6.75
CA GLU A 187 37.88 -21.42 -7.82
C GLU A 187 37.28 -20.81 -9.09
N ASN A 188 38.08 -20.74 -10.16
CA ASN A 188 37.74 -20.10 -11.43
C ASN A 188 36.72 -20.92 -12.25
N ILE A 189 35.95 -21.78 -11.57
CA ILE A 189 34.92 -22.64 -12.13
C ILE A 189 33.61 -21.93 -11.82
N ASP A 190 32.97 -21.41 -12.86
CA ASP A 190 31.65 -20.83 -12.73
C ASP A 190 30.66 -21.90 -12.25
N ASN A 191 29.72 -21.52 -11.40
CA ASN A 191 28.75 -22.46 -10.86
C ASN A 191 27.46 -22.47 -11.69
N LEU A 192 26.66 -23.52 -11.53
CA LEU A 192 25.41 -23.69 -12.28
C LEU A 192 24.34 -22.63 -11.92
N LEU A 193 24.53 -21.87 -10.84
CA LEU A 193 23.62 -20.80 -10.43
C LEU A 193 23.84 -19.52 -11.27
N ASN A 194 24.98 -19.37 -11.96
CA ASN A 194 25.21 -18.28 -12.91
C ASN A 194 24.96 -16.87 -12.29
N ASN A 195 24.29 -15.98 -13.02
CA ASN A 195 24.06 -14.58 -12.66
C ASN A 195 22.57 -14.28 -12.43
N LEU A 196 22.29 -13.30 -11.56
CA LEU A 196 21.00 -12.66 -11.39
C LEU A 196 21.09 -11.17 -11.73
N TRP A 197 20.02 -10.67 -12.32
CA TRP A 197 19.85 -9.27 -12.66
C TRP A 197 18.53 -8.75 -12.09
N TYR A 198 18.56 -7.57 -11.49
CA TYR A 198 17.37 -6.89 -11.01
C TYR A 198 16.49 -6.44 -12.19
N GLN A 199 15.19 -6.61 -12.02
CA GLN A 199 14.19 -6.11 -12.93
C GLN A 199 13.47 -4.93 -12.26
N PRO A 200 13.48 -3.72 -12.87
CA PRO A 200 12.73 -2.58 -12.36
C PRO A 200 11.23 -2.86 -12.26
N ASP A 201 10.56 -2.17 -11.34
CA ASP A 201 9.10 -2.16 -11.31
C ASP A 201 8.54 -1.31 -12.45
N GLU A 202 7.28 -1.59 -12.80
CA GLU A 202 6.50 -0.79 -13.73
C GLU A 202 5.47 0.08 -12.98
N ILE A 203 5.37 1.34 -13.38
CA ILE A 203 4.33 2.25 -12.92
C ILE A 203 3.56 2.83 -14.09
N PHE A 204 2.32 3.24 -13.86
CA PHE A 204 1.51 4.00 -14.82
C PHE A 204 1.42 5.46 -14.35
N PRO A 205 2.18 6.39 -14.96
CA PRO A 205 2.18 7.78 -14.54
C PRO A 205 0.81 8.43 -14.78
N VAL A 206 0.32 9.20 -13.81
CA VAL A 206 -0.98 9.89 -13.91
C VAL A 206 -1.03 10.86 -15.09
N ASN A 207 0.10 11.48 -15.43
CA ASN A 207 0.22 12.41 -16.56
C ASN A 207 0.81 11.74 -17.83
N GLY A 208 0.94 10.41 -17.83
CA GLY A 208 1.45 9.62 -18.95
C GLY A 208 0.37 9.29 -19.98
N ALA A 209 0.77 8.60 -21.05
CA ALA A 209 -0.19 8.03 -21.98
C ALA A 209 -0.90 6.82 -21.31
N PRO A 210 -2.24 6.66 -21.47
CA PRO A 210 -2.94 5.48 -20.99
C PRO A 210 -2.32 4.19 -21.53
N ASP A 211 -2.30 3.15 -20.69
CA ASP A 211 -1.74 1.83 -20.99
C ASP A 211 -0.23 1.82 -21.34
N VAL A 212 0.49 2.92 -21.06
CA VAL A 212 1.94 2.99 -21.17
C VAL A 212 2.56 3.02 -19.78
N CYS A 213 3.36 2.01 -19.47
CA CYS A 213 4.11 1.95 -18.23
C CYS A 213 5.50 2.59 -18.36
N GLU A 214 6.08 2.94 -17.22
CA GLU A 214 7.47 3.37 -17.09
C GLU A 214 8.19 2.46 -16.08
N HIS A 215 9.43 2.10 -16.41
CA HIS A 215 10.30 1.35 -15.50
C HIS A 215 10.93 2.29 -14.47
N VAL A 216 10.78 1.95 -13.19
CA VAL A 216 11.30 2.75 -12.08
C VAL A 216 11.98 1.87 -11.04
N PHE A 217 13.07 2.40 -10.48
CA PHE A 217 13.63 1.87 -9.24
C PHE A 217 13.11 2.66 -8.04
N TRP A 218 13.27 3.98 -8.06
CA TRP A 218 12.81 4.85 -6.99
C TRP A 218 11.42 5.39 -7.25
N ILE A 219 10.46 5.00 -6.41
CA ILE A 219 9.12 5.58 -6.37
C ILE A 219 9.15 6.74 -5.36
N PRO A 220 8.85 7.98 -5.77
CA PRO A 220 8.80 9.11 -4.85
C PRO A 220 7.64 8.97 -3.87
N ALA A 221 7.89 9.29 -2.60
CA ALA A 221 6.82 9.58 -1.65
C ALA A 221 6.19 10.95 -1.98
N SER A 222 5.04 11.24 -1.37
CA SER A 222 4.39 12.53 -1.56
C SER A 222 5.28 13.69 -1.07
N GLU A 223 5.62 14.60 -1.98
CA GLU A 223 6.44 15.78 -1.69
C GLU A 223 5.77 16.68 -0.62
N SER A 224 4.45 16.80 -0.64
CA SER A 224 3.72 17.62 0.34
C SER A 224 3.80 17.03 1.75
N TYR A 225 3.72 15.71 1.89
CA TYR A 225 3.90 15.05 3.18
C TYR A 225 5.36 15.08 3.64
N TYR A 226 6.30 14.95 2.72
CA TYR A 226 7.73 15.03 3.03
C TYR A 226 8.09 16.43 3.57
N GLN A 227 7.69 17.50 2.89
CA GLN A 227 7.89 18.89 3.35
C GLN A 227 7.17 19.20 4.66
N LEU A 228 6.02 18.57 4.91
CA LEU A 228 5.33 18.68 6.20
C LEU A 228 6.14 18.00 7.30
N ALA A 229 6.67 16.81 7.04
CA ALA A 229 7.50 16.06 7.98
C ALA A 229 8.81 16.78 8.32
N GLU A 230 9.44 17.46 7.36
CA GLU A 230 10.66 18.24 7.61
C GLU A 230 10.46 19.38 8.62
N LYS A 231 9.22 19.88 8.78
CA LYS A 231 8.89 20.92 9.77
C LYS A 231 8.70 20.34 11.18
N ILE A 232 8.58 19.03 11.31
CA ILE A 232 8.36 18.36 12.58
C ILE A 232 9.69 18.31 13.35
N THR A 233 9.85 19.24 14.29
CA THR A 233 10.94 19.18 15.27
C THR A 233 10.39 18.55 16.55
N ILE A 234 10.42 17.21 16.63
CA ILE A 234 10.05 16.51 17.87
C ILE A 234 11.33 16.16 18.61
N THR A 235 11.47 16.69 19.83
CA THR A 235 12.36 16.09 20.82
C THR A 235 11.63 14.92 21.44
N LEU A 236 11.95 13.70 21.02
CA LEU A 236 11.43 12.50 21.65
C LEU A 236 12.13 12.36 23.01
N ASP A 237 11.46 12.73 24.09
CA ASP A 237 11.90 12.37 25.44
C ASP A 237 11.60 10.89 25.65
N LEU A 238 12.52 10.03 25.20
CA LEU A 238 12.40 8.58 25.30
C LEU A 238 12.60 8.07 26.75
N GLY A 239 12.74 8.95 27.74
CA GLY A 239 12.91 8.57 29.15
C GLY A 239 14.18 7.77 29.45
N GLN A 240 15.03 7.52 28.44
CA GLN A 240 16.32 6.87 28.62
C GLN A 240 17.40 7.94 28.76
N LYS A 241 17.78 8.24 30.00
CA LYS A 241 19.11 8.78 30.29
C LYS A 241 20.16 7.77 29.84
N SER A 242 20.59 7.87 28.58
CA SER A 242 21.86 7.28 28.16
C SER A 242 22.98 8.26 28.54
N THR A 243 23.49 8.12 29.75
CA THR A 243 24.87 8.55 30.03
C THR A 243 25.79 7.60 29.27
N ARG A 244 26.39 8.07 28.19
CA ARG A 244 27.68 7.58 27.66
C ARG A 244 28.25 8.62 26.72
N ASP A 245 29.30 9.29 27.20
CA ASP A 245 30.28 10.00 26.38
C ASP A 245 30.88 9.01 25.39
N LEU A 246 30.78 9.33 24.08
CA LEU A 246 31.76 9.03 23.02
C LEU A 246 31.57 10.05 21.88
#